data_AF-A0A8C9IKA3-F1
#
_entry.id   AF-A0A8C9IKA3-F1
#
_cell.length_a   1.000
_cell.length_b   1.000
_cell.length_c   1.000
_cell.angle_alpha   90.00
_cell.angle_beta   90.00
_cell.angle_gamma   90.00
#
_symmetry.space_group_name_H-M   'P 1'
#
loop_
_entity.id
_entity.type
_entity.pdbx_description
1 polymer ?
#
loop_
_entity_poly.entity_id
_entity_poly.type
_entity_poly.pdbx_seq_one_letter_code
_entity_poly.pdbx_strand_id
1 'polypeptide(L)'
;IIILATRTQNVLGEKGPRIPELTAVVQKRFGFPESSVELYAEKVATRGLCAIAQSLRYKLLGGLAVRTACYGVLHWCIHTHTHTHTHTHTHTVEHFSALKRNELTAFAVT
;
A
#
# COMPACT_ATOMS: atom_id res chain seq x y z
N ILE A 1 -16.31 -4.03 5.21
CA ILE A 1 -14.99 -4.08 5.90
C ILE A 1 -13.90 -4.10 4.83
N ILE A 2 -12.87 -3.24 4.93
CA ILE A 2 -11.75 -3.22 3.97
C ILE A 2 -10.49 -3.75 4.66
N ILE A 3 -9.90 -4.79 4.10
CA ILE A 3 -8.63 -5.38 4.54
C ILE A 3 -7.52 -4.71 3.72
N LEU A 4 -6.78 -3.82 4.35
CA LEU A 4 -5.59 -3.24 3.78
C LEU A 4 -4.43 -4.24 3.90
N ALA A 5 -3.97 -4.77 2.77
CA ALA A 5 -2.91 -5.78 2.73
C ALA A 5 -1.77 -5.38 1.78
N THR A 6 -0.54 -5.75 2.12
CA THR A 6 0.57 -5.60 1.19
C THR A 6 0.44 -6.57 0.02
N ARG A 7 0.15 -7.85 0.28
CA ARG A 7 -0.12 -8.88 -0.73
C ARG A 7 -1.59 -9.26 -0.70
N THR A 8 -2.40 -8.66 -1.57
CA THR A 8 -3.84 -8.91 -1.68
C THR A 8 -4.15 -10.36 -2.07
N GLN A 9 -3.33 -10.99 -2.92
CA GLN A 9 -3.49 -12.41 -3.27
C GLN A 9 -3.47 -13.34 -2.06
N ASN A 10 -2.66 -13.05 -1.03
CA ASN A 10 -2.65 -13.87 0.17
C ASN A 10 -3.99 -13.78 0.93
N VAL A 11 -4.67 -12.63 0.87
CA VAL A 11 -6.00 -12.44 1.49
C VAL A 11 -7.08 -13.16 0.71
N LEU A 12 -6.98 -13.20 -0.62
CA LEU A 12 -7.90 -13.90 -1.51
C LEU A 12 -7.74 -15.44 -1.43
N GLY A 13 -6.53 -15.94 -1.20
CA GLY A 13 -6.22 -17.38 -1.22
C GLY A 13 -6.07 -17.94 -2.64
N GLU A 14 -5.70 -19.22 -2.76
CA GLU A 14 -5.61 -19.88 -4.07
C GLU A 14 -7.01 -19.97 -4.71
N LYS A 15 -7.19 -19.29 -5.84
CA LYS A 15 -8.48 -19.20 -6.57
C LYS A 15 -9.62 -18.47 -5.83
N GLY A 16 -9.35 -17.72 -4.76
CA GLY A 16 -10.33 -16.80 -4.15
C GLY A 16 -11.31 -17.28 -3.04
N PRO A 17 -11.28 -18.53 -2.50
CA PRO A 17 -12.29 -18.98 -1.53
C PRO A 17 -12.14 -18.36 -0.13
N ARG A 18 -11.00 -17.73 0.17
CA ARG A 18 -10.66 -17.27 1.53
C ARG A 18 -11.49 -16.07 1.98
N ILE A 19 -11.94 -15.21 1.06
CA ILE A 19 -12.78 -14.04 1.40
C ILE A 19 -14.17 -14.48 1.87
N PRO A 20 -14.92 -15.33 1.14
CA PRO A 20 -16.19 -15.87 1.62
C PRO A 20 -16.08 -16.57 2.98
N GLU A 21 -15.01 -17.34 3.21
CA GLU A 21 -14.76 -18.00 4.50
C GLU A 21 -14.58 -16.98 5.63
N LEU A 22 -13.78 -15.94 5.40
CA LEU A 22 -13.58 -14.85 6.37
C LEU A 22 -14.90 -14.13 6.66
N THR A 23 -15.73 -13.89 5.64
CA THR A 23 -17.06 -13.31 5.81
C THR A 23 -17.94 -14.17 6.71
N ALA A 24 -17.96 -15.50 6.49
CA ALA A 24 -18.73 -16.42 7.30
C ALA A 24 -18.25 -16.46 8.76
N VAL A 25 -16.93 -16.38 9.00
CA VAL A 25 -16.37 -16.33 10.36
C VAL A 25 -16.78 -15.05 11.08
N VAL A 26 -16.73 -13.90 10.42
CA VAL A 26 -17.14 -12.61 11.00
C VAL A 26 -18.64 -12.61 11.30
N GLN A 27 -19.47 -13.09 10.37
CA GLN A 27 -20.91 -13.20 10.57
C GLN A 27 -21.25 -14.09 11.77
N LYS A 28 -20.68 -15.30 11.84
CA LYS A 28 -20.94 -16.24 12.95
C LYS A 28 -20.41 -15.74 14.30
N ARG A 29 -19.27 -15.05 14.32
CA ARG A 29 -18.65 -14.59 15.58
C ARG A 29 -19.38 -13.42 16.21
N PHE A 30 -19.90 -12.51 15.39
CA PHE A 30 -20.55 -11.28 15.86
C PHE A 30 -22.08 -11.30 15.73
N GLY A 31 -22.65 -12.38 15.19
CA GLY A 31 -24.10 -12.56 15.07
C GLY A 31 -24.75 -11.65 14.02
N PHE A 32 -24.01 -11.26 12.98
CA PHE A 32 -24.56 -10.42 11.91
C PHE A 32 -25.50 -11.21 10.99
N PRO A 33 -26.60 -10.61 10.52
CA PRO A 33 -27.48 -11.25 9.55
C PRO A 33 -26.76 -11.48 8.21
N GLU A 34 -27.12 -12.57 7.51
CA GLU A 34 -26.56 -12.89 6.19
C GLU A 34 -26.75 -11.69 5.24
N SER A 35 -25.74 -11.39 4.41
CA SER A 35 -25.63 -10.23 3.49
C SER A 35 -25.39 -8.84 4.09
N SER A 36 -25.35 -8.67 5.41
CA SER A 36 -25.06 -7.34 6.01
C SER A 36 -23.59 -6.92 6.00
N VAL A 37 -22.67 -7.88 5.83
CA VAL A 37 -21.22 -7.64 5.90
C VAL A 37 -20.53 -8.15 4.65
N GLU A 38 -19.83 -7.25 3.97
CA GLU A 38 -18.95 -7.55 2.84
C GLU A 38 -17.49 -7.22 3.18
N LEU A 39 -16.57 -8.07 2.72
CA LEU A 39 -15.12 -7.90 2.89
C LEU A 39 -14.44 -7.63 1.56
N TYR A 40 -13.68 -6.53 1.51
CA TYR A 40 -12.88 -6.12 0.37
C TYR A 40 -11.39 -6.17 0.71
N ALA A 41 -10.53 -6.45 -0.26
CA ALA A 41 -9.09 -6.43 -0.09
C ALA A 41 -8.47 -5.31 -0.92
N GLU A 42 -7.82 -4.36 -0.27
CA GLU A 42 -7.15 -3.24 -0.93
C GLU A 42 -5.64 -3.30 -0.70
N LYS A 43 -4.88 -2.93 -1.74
CA LYS A 43 -3.42 -2.96 -1.71
C LYS A 43 -2.89 -1.70 -1.03
N VAL A 44 -2.09 -1.87 0.01
CA VAL A 44 -1.36 -0.76 0.64
C VAL A 44 -0.41 -0.12 -0.37
N ALA A 45 -0.59 1.17 -0.64
CA ALA A 45 0.21 1.95 -1.60
C ALA A 45 1.68 2.07 -1.16
N THR A 46 1.94 2.56 0.06
CA THR A 46 3.29 2.81 0.59
C THR A 46 3.70 1.74 1.59
N ARG A 47 3.98 0.53 1.09
CA ARG A 47 4.37 -0.64 1.92
C ARG A 47 5.59 -0.39 2.81
N GLY A 48 6.50 0.50 2.41
CA GLY A 48 7.70 0.88 3.17
C GLY A 48 7.43 1.74 4.42
N LEU A 49 6.24 2.34 4.54
CA LEU A 49 5.88 3.23 5.66
C LEU A 49 4.98 2.56 6.71
N CYS A 50 4.43 1.37 6.42
CA CYS A 50 3.60 0.64 7.37
C CYS A 50 4.48 -0.18 8.34
N ALA A 51 4.43 0.14 9.63
CA ALA A 51 5.18 -0.57 10.68
C ALA A 51 4.88 -2.07 10.75
N ILE A 52 3.62 -2.45 10.51
CA ILE A 52 3.15 -3.85 10.52
C ILE A 52 3.63 -4.62 9.27
N ALA A 53 3.82 -3.92 8.16
CA ALA A 53 4.29 -4.49 6.90
C ALA A 53 5.82 -4.69 6.85
N GLN A 54 6.55 -4.27 7.88
CA GLN A 54 8.00 -4.33 7.87
C GLN A 54 8.49 -5.78 7.82
N SER A 55 9.39 -6.03 6.87
CA SER A 55 9.93 -7.37 6.60
C SER A 55 10.82 -7.94 7.71
N LEU A 56 11.05 -7.18 8.79
CA LEU A 56 12.00 -7.52 9.84
C LEU A 56 11.69 -8.88 10.48
N ARG A 57 10.44 -9.13 10.88
CA ARG A 57 10.02 -10.41 11.48
C ARG A 57 10.36 -11.60 10.58
N TYR A 58 10.04 -11.49 9.29
CA TYR A 58 10.29 -12.57 8.33
C TYR A 58 11.79 -12.77 8.06
N LYS A 59 12.58 -11.69 8.03
CA LYS A 59 14.04 -11.76 7.84
C LYS A 59 14.72 -12.42 9.05
N LEU A 60 14.29 -12.10 10.27
CA LEU A 60 14.83 -12.71 11.48
C LEU A 60 14.48 -14.19 11.60
N LEU A 61 13.22 -14.55 11.31
CA LEU A 61 12.80 -15.97 11.28
C LEU A 61 13.48 -16.76 10.16
N GLY A 62 13.87 -16.09 9.07
CA GLY A 62 14.65 -16.68 7.97
C GLY A 62 16.15 -16.82 8.26
N GLY A 63 16.61 -16.53 9.48
CA GLY A 63 17.99 -16.74 9.91
C GLY A 63 18.97 -15.62 9.53
N LEU A 64 18.50 -14.46 9.07
CA LEU A 64 19.39 -13.32 8.83
C LEU A 64 19.91 -12.75 10.16
N ALA A 65 21.18 -12.38 10.19
CA ALA A 65 21.77 -11.67 11.32
C ALA A 65 21.01 -10.38 11.62
N VAL A 66 20.77 -10.13 12.91
CA VAL A 66 19.89 -9.04 13.39
C VAL A 66 20.31 -7.67 12.83
N ARG A 67 21.61 -7.34 12.84
CA ARG A 67 22.11 -6.05 12.34
C ARG A 67 21.81 -5.87 10.85
N THR A 68 22.07 -6.88 10.03
CA THR A 68 21.82 -6.84 8.59
C THR A 68 20.33 -6.72 8.28
N ALA A 69 19.49 -7.44 9.02
CA ALA A 69 18.04 -7.37 8.87
C ALA A 69 17.51 -5.97 9.23
N CYS A 70 17.97 -5.38 10.34
CA CYS A 70 17.57 -4.04 10.78
C CYS A 70 18.05 -2.94 9.81
N TYR A 71 19.32 -2.95 9.39
CA TYR A 71 19.84 -1.96 8.45
C TYR A 71 19.15 -2.01 7.09
N GLY A 72 18.88 -3.21 6.56
CA GLY A 72 18.17 -3.35 5.30
C GLY A 72 16.73 -2.84 5.36
N VAL A 73 16.06 -3.00 6.50
CA VAL A 73 14.70 -2.45 6.71
C VAL A 73 14.73 -0.94 6.87
N LEU A 74 15.67 -0.40 7.67
CA LEU A 74 15.84 1.03 7.88
C LEU A 74 16.15 1.76 6.57
N HIS A 75 17.11 1.26 5.79
CA HIS A 75 17.47 1.82 4.48
C HIS A 75 16.28 1.79 3.52
N TRP A 76 15.52 0.69 3.48
CA TRP A 76 14.31 0.59 2.68
C TRP A 76 13.28 1.66 3.05
N CYS A 77 13.03 1.88 4.34
CA CYS A 77 12.10 2.92 4.80
C CYS A 77 12.53 4.32 4.31
N ILE A 78 13.80 4.66 4.53
CA ILE A 78 14.36 5.97 4.14
C ILE A 78 14.26 6.16 2.62
N HIS A 79 14.67 5.17 1.84
CA HIS A 79 14.63 5.21 0.39
C HIS A 79 13.20 5.37 -0.14
N THR A 80 12.24 4.64 0.44
CA THR A 80 10.83 4.78 0.02
C THR A 80 10.27 6.16 0.33
N HIS A 81 10.58 6.74 1.50
CA HIS A 81 10.12 8.07 1.89
C HIS A 81 10.69 9.15 0.97
N THR A 82 12.00 9.13 0.71
CA THR A 82 12.65 10.12 -0.17
C THR A 82 12.17 9.99 -1.61
N HIS A 83 12.05 8.78 -2.15
CA HIS A 83 11.53 8.57 -3.51
C HIS A 83 10.08 9.05 -3.65
N THR A 84 9.21 8.77 -2.67
CA THR A 84 7.82 9.27 -2.73
C THR A 84 7.76 10.80 -2.66
N HIS A 85 8.56 11.43 -1.79
CA HIS A 85 8.59 12.88 -1.67
C HIS A 85 9.11 13.55 -2.95
N THR A 86 10.20 13.03 -3.53
CA THR A 86 10.75 13.55 -4.78
C THR A 86 9.79 13.33 -5.94
N HIS A 87 9.19 12.15 -6.10
CA HIS A 87 8.24 11.88 -7.18
C HIS A 87 6.99 12.77 -7.09
N THR A 88 6.43 12.97 -5.89
CA THR A 88 5.31 13.89 -5.70
C THR A 88 5.71 15.33 -6.01
N HIS A 89 6.88 15.77 -5.54
CA HIS A 89 7.39 17.11 -5.79
C HIS A 89 7.62 17.35 -7.30
N THR A 90 8.30 16.44 -8.00
CA THR A 90 8.52 16.49 -9.45
C THR A 90 7.19 16.52 -10.22
N HIS A 91 6.24 15.63 -9.89
CA HIS A 91 4.94 15.61 -10.54
C HIS A 91 4.14 16.91 -10.31
N THR A 92 4.24 17.51 -9.12
CA THR A 92 3.61 18.82 -8.85
C THR A 92 4.26 19.97 -9.61
N VAL A 93 5.60 20.05 -9.68
CA VAL A 93 6.27 21.12 -10.42
C VAL A 93 6.09 20.96 -11.93
N GLU A 94 6.07 19.74 -12.46
CA GLU A 94 5.77 19.47 -13.87
C GLU A 94 4.34 19.84 -14.24
N HIS A 95 3.37 19.50 -13.39
CA HIS A 95 1.96 19.89 -13.58
C HIS A 95 1.80 21.42 -13.55
N PHE A 96 2.43 22.11 -12.60
CA PHE A 96 2.40 23.58 -12.53
C PHE A 96 3.10 24.24 -13.73
N SER A 97 4.22 23.67 -14.16
CA SER A 97 4.96 24.14 -15.35
C SER A 97 4.20 23.86 -16.65
N ALA A 98 3.42 22.77 -16.72
CA ALA A 98 2.53 22.48 -17.84
C ALA A 98 1.33 23.44 -17.89
N LEU A 99 0.70 23.72 -16.74
CA LEU A 99 -0.37 24.74 -16.64
C LEU A 99 0.13 26.11 -17.09
N LYS A 100 1.28 26.56 -16.57
CA LYS A 100 1.86 27.86 -16.93
C LYS A 100 2.30 27.94 -18.40
N ARG A 101 2.79 26.85 -18.98
CA ARG A 101 3.10 26.78 -20.43
C ARG A 101 1.84 26.87 -21.28
N ASN A 102 0.76 26.21 -20.88
CA ASN A 102 -0.51 26.24 -21.62
C ASN A 102 -1.18 27.63 -21.56
N GLU A 103 -1.13 28.32 -20.43
CA GLU A 103 -1.60 29.70 -20.30
C GLU A 103 -0.81 30.66 -21.20
N LEU A 104 0.52 30.52 -21.26
CA LEU A 104 1.37 31.34 -22.12
C LEU A 104 1.15 31.06 -23.62
N THR A 105 0.94 29.80 -24.02
CA THR A 105 0.58 29.48 -25.41
C THR A 105 -0.80 29.97 -25.80
N ALA A 106 -1.77 29.99 -24.86
CA ALA A 106 -3.09 30.54 -25.11
C ALA A 106 -3.06 32.06 -25.30
N PHE A 107 -2.17 32.76 -24.57
CA PHE A 107 -2.00 34.21 -24.69
C PHE A 107 -1.24 34.64 -25.96
N ALA A 108 -0.39 33.77 -26.52
CA ALA A 108 0.37 34.05 -27.74
C ALA A 108 -0.42 33.80 -29.05
N VAL A 109 -1.64 33.26 -28.96
CA VAL A 109 -2.53 32.95 -30.11
C VAL A 109 -3.63 34.02 -30.30
N THR A 110 -3.60 35.11 -29.52
CA THR A 110 -4.52 36.27 -29.68
C THR A 110 -3.75 37.47 -30.23
#